data_AF-A0A1Y1KBN1-F1
#
_entry.id   AF-A0A1Y1KBN1-F1
#
_cell.length_a   1.000
_cell.length_b   1.000
_cell.length_c   1.000
_cell.angle_alpha   90.00
_cell.angle_beta   90.00
_cell.angle_gamma   90.00
#
_symmetry.space_group_name_H-M   'P 1'
#
loop_
_entity.id
_entity.type
_entity.pdbx_description
1 polymer ?
#
loop_
_entity_poly.entity_id
_entity_poly.type
_entity_poly.pdbx_seq_one_letter_code
_entity_poly.pdbx_strand_id
1 'polypeptide(L)'
;ILTGDFNLNLFSNDVNVSKLLDLTESFNLVPAFNEATRITSVSCSSIDYMFTNFNPLIKRKQVIHCGISDHSALVISFQISIKKHNTCVKIRSFSRKNTLTFKEGIRFEDWTNVFATDDVSQQMFNFSKTIYHHFDASFRF
;
A
#
# COMPACT_ATOMS: atom_id res chain seq x y z
N ILE A 1 6.33 8.36 10.26
CA ILE A 1 6.47 6.98 9.76
C ILE A 1 6.96 7.09 8.32
N LEU A 2 8.03 6.41 7.97
CA LEU A 2 8.54 6.27 6.60
C LEU A 2 8.39 4.80 6.22
N THR A 3 7.82 4.49 5.06
CA THR A 3 7.56 3.12 4.65
C THR A 3 7.70 2.96 3.13
N GLY A 4 8.10 1.79 2.68
CA GLY A 4 8.21 1.47 1.25
C GLY A 4 9.12 0.28 0.97
N ASP A 5 9.21 -0.07 -0.31
CA ASP A 5 10.23 -0.97 -0.84
C ASP A 5 11.49 -0.16 -1.17
N PHE A 6 12.56 -0.37 -0.41
CA PHE A 6 13.82 0.34 -0.58
C PHE A 6 14.81 -0.43 -1.46
N ASN A 7 14.51 -1.69 -1.81
CA ASN A 7 15.41 -2.57 -2.55
C ASN A 7 16.83 -2.68 -1.96
N LEU A 8 16.96 -2.46 -0.64
CA LEU A 8 18.20 -2.63 0.12
C LEU A 8 17.99 -3.76 1.10
N ASN A 9 18.80 -4.82 1.03
CA ASN A 9 18.57 -6.00 1.85
C ASN A 9 19.21 -5.85 3.24
N LEU A 10 18.40 -5.74 4.30
CA LEU A 10 18.87 -5.63 5.68
C LEU A 10 19.79 -6.79 6.10
N PHE A 11 19.64 -7.97 5.49
CA PHE A 11 20.46 -9.15 5.79
C PHE A 11 21.77 -9.20 5.01
N SER A 12 22.03 -8.20 4.16
CA SER A 12 23.28 -8.11 3.39
C SER A 12 24.28 -7.16 4.08
N ASN A 13 25.57 -7.44 3.92
CA ASN A 13 26.65 -6.52 4.29
C ASN A 13 26.83 -5.44 3.20
N ASP A 14 25.81 -4.62 2.98
CA ASP A 14 25.83 -3.50 2.03
C ASP A 14 26.02 -2.17 2.75
N VAL A 15 27.02 -1.38 2.33
CA VAL A 15 27.29 -0.03 2.85
C VAL A 15 26.10 0.92 2.68
N ASN A 16 25.26 0.71 1.67
CA ASN A 16 24.07 1.51 1.44
C ASN A 16 22.98 1.23 2.47
N VAL A 17 22.91 -0.01 2.99
CA VAL A 17 22.04 -0.36 4.12
C VAL A 17 22.50 0.42 5.35
N SER A 18 23.80 0.42 5.65
CA SER A 18 24.34 1.19 6.78
C SER A 18 24.05 2.69 6.64
N LYS A 19 24.29 3.28 5.46
CA LYS A 19 23.98 4.69 5.19
C LYS A 19 22.49 5.01 5.35
N LEU A 20 21.61 4.12 4.90
CA LEU A 20 20.17 4.29 5.07
C LEU A 20 19.81 4.28 6.56
N LEU A 21 20.32 3.30 7.32
CA LEU A 21 20.08 3.19 8.75
C LEU A 21 20.57 4.44 9.48
N ASP A 22 21.83 4.87 9.26
CA ASP A 22 22.43 6.06 9.87
C ASP A 22 21.61 7.32 9.54
N LEU A 23 21.20 7.48 8.27
CA LEU A 23 20.38 8.60 7.83
C LEU A 23 19.04 8.61 8.56
N THR A 24 18.32 7.48 8.59
CA THR A 24 17.01 7.39 9.27
C THR A 24 17.13 7.59 10.78
N GLU A 25 18.18 7.04 11.39
CA GLU A 25 18.46 7.17 12.82
C GLU A 25 18.73 8.63 13.21
N SER A 26 19.36 9.43 12.33
CA SER A 26 19.53 10.88 12.54
C SER A 26 18.21 11.66 12.71
N PHE A 27 17.08 11.06 12.28
CA PHE A 27 15.72 11.59 12.49
C PHE A 27 14.94 10.81 13.56
N ASN A 28 15.61 10.00 14.40
CA ASN A 28 15.02 9.06 15.36
C ASN A 28 14.07 8.03 14.72
N LEU A 29 14.22 7.76 13.42
CA LEU A 29 13.43 6.78 12.69
C LEU A 29 14.19 5.46 12.68
N VAL A 30 13.72 4.47 13.44
CA VAL A 30 14.31 3.13 13.45
C VAL A 30 13.41 2.11 12.74
N PRO A 31 13.97 1.06 12.12
CA PRO A 31 13.18 0.01 11.50
C PRO A 31 12.25 -0.65 12.53
N ALA A 32 10.99 -0.81 12.18
CA ALA A 32 10.03 -1.47 13.06
C ALA A 32 10.09 -3.00 12.99
N PHE A 33 10.67 -3.56 11.94
CA PHE A 33 10.77 -4.99 11.67
C PHE A 33 12.22 -5.38 11.41
N ASN A 34 12.58 -6.61 11.74
CA ASN A 34 13.89 -7.22 11.45
C ASN A 34 13.68 -8.66 10.96
N GLU A 35 12.81 -8.82 9.96
CA GLU A 35 12.39 -10.11 9.40
C GLU A 35 12.36 -10.01 7.88
N ALA A 36 12.36 -11.15 7.20
CA ALA A 36 12.29 -11.20 5.75
C ALA A 36 10.94 -10.67 5.26
N THR A 37 10.98 -9.82 4.25
CA THR A 37 9.79 -9.19 3.68
C THR A 37 9.54 -9.61 2.24
N ARG A 38 10.58 -10.08 1.54
CA ARG A 38 10.46 -10.73 0.24
C ARG A 38 10.99 -12.17 0.30
N ILE A 39 10.12 -13.13 0.01
CA ILE A 39 10.42 -14.56 0.02
C ILE A 39 10.10 -15.13 -1.36
N THR A 40 11.13 -15.67 -2.01
CA THR A 40 11.00 -16.40 -3.27
C THR A 40 11.27 -17.89 -3.04
N SER A 41 11.21 -18.71 -4.09
CA SER A 41 11.59 -20.13 -4.01
C SER A 41 13.08 -20.36 -3.71
N VAL A 42 13.94 -19.36 -3.93
CA VAL A 42 15.39 -19.48 -3.86
C VAL A 42 16.06 -18.48 -2.91
N SER A 43 15.32 -17.48 -2.41
CA SER A 43 15.87 -16.41 -1.60
C SER A 43 14.90 -15.87 -0.55
N CYS A 44 15.47 -15.27 0.50
CA CYS A 44 14.77 -14.65 1.60
C CYS A 44 15.48 -13.33 1.93
N SER A 45 14.84 -12.19 1.67
CA SER A 45 15.44 -10.85 1.79
C SER A 45 14.52 -9.89 2.54
N SER A 46 15.11 -8.91 3.21
CA SER A 46 14.39 -7.86 3.94
C SER A 46 14.64 -6.53 3.25
N ILE A 47 13.73 -6.14 2.34
CA ILE A 47 13.88 -4.96 1.46
C ILE A 47 12.78 -3.92 1.62
N ASP A 48 11.63 -4.34 2.14
CA ASP A 48 10.56 -3.47 2.61
C ASP A 48 10.81 -3.00 4.04
N TYR A 49 10.82 -1.68 4.26
CA TYR A 49 11.04 -1.09 5.58
C TYR A 49 9.82 -0.29 6.03
N MET A 50 9.60 -0.28 7.35
CA MET A 50 8.71 0.67 8.01
C MET A 50 9.46 1.31 9.19
N PHE A 51 9.97 2.52 8.99
CA PHE A 51 10.68 3.28 10.01
C PHE A 51 9.74 4.17 10.83
N THR A 52 9.96 4.22 12.14
CA THR A 52 9.12 5.01 13.04
C THR A 52 9.88 5.46 14.29
N ASN A 53 9.56 6.66 14.76
CA ASN A 53 9.95 7.20 16.06
C ASN A 53 8.87 6.95 17.13
N PHE A 54 7.78 6.26 16.79
CA PHE A 54 6.65 5.96 17.68
C PHE A 54 6.70 4.56 18.30
N ASN A 55 7.88 3.94 18.44
CA ASN A 55 8.01 2.59 18.98
C ASN A 55 7.27 2.35 20.31
N PRO A 56 7.29 3.29 21.28
CA PRO A 56 6.56 3.11 22.54
C PRO A 56 5.03 3.01 22.39
N LEU A 57 4.48 3.50 21.26
CA LEU A 57 3.04 3.48 20.99
C LEU A 57 2.61 2.25 20.20
N ILE A 58 3.55 1.39 19.77
CA ILE A 58 3.20 0.24 18.95
C ILE A 58 2.53 -0.83 19.80
N LYS A 59 1.28 -1.14 19.45
CA LYS A 59 0.47 -2.17 20.10
C LYS A 59 0.65 -3.54 19.46
N ARG A 60 0.83 -3.58 18.14
CA ARG A 60 1.01 -4.83 17.38
C ARG A 60 1.92 -4.58 16.18
N LYS A 61 2.75 -5.57 15.88
CA LYS A 61 3.52 -5.69 14.63
C LYS A 61 3.27 -7.07 14.04
N GLN A 62 3.12 -7.18 12.73
CA GLN A 62 2.99 -8.46 12.04
C GLN A 62 3.54 -8.36 10.61
N VAL A 63 4.26 -9.40 10.20
CA VAL A 63 4.55 -9.70 8.79
C VAL A 63 3.52 -10.72 8.30
N ILE A 64 2.86 -10.46 7.19
CA ILE A 64 1.82 -11.32 6.62
C ILE A 64 2.29 -11.82 5.24
N HIS A 65 2.55 -13.12 5.14
CA HIS A 65 2.84 -13.78 3.87
C HIS A 65 1.52 -14.13 3.17
N CYS A 66 0.99 -13.19 2.37
CA CYS A 66 -0.31 -13.34 1.74
C CYS A 66 -0.36 -14.42 0.64
N GLY A 67 0.79 -14.87 0.13
CA GLY A 67 0.89 -15.88 -0.94
C GLY A 67 0.45 -15.39 -2.33
N ILE A 68 0.07 -14.12 -2.45
CA ILE A 68 -0.33 -13.47 -3.71
C ILE A 68 0.84 -12.75 -4.41
N SER A 69 1.95 -12.56 -3.71
CA SER A 69 3.19 -11.92 -4.17
C SER A 69 4.36 -12.57 -3.41
N ASP A 70 5.56 -12.44 -3.96
CA ASP A 70 6.82 -12.73 -3.26
C ASP A 70 7.10 -11.72 -2.14
N HIS A 71 6.46 -10.54 -2.14
CA HIS A 71 6.47 -9.61 -1.02
C HIS A 71 5.41 -9.92 0.04
N SER A 72 5.77 -9.63 1.28
CA SER A 72 4.98 -9.82 2.49
C SER A 72 4.42 -8.48 2.96
N ALA A 73 3.18 -8.47 3.45
CA ALA A 73 2.58 -7.25 3.97
C ALA A 73 3.10 -6.95 5.38
N LEU A 74 3.55 -5.73 5.61
CA LEU A 74 3.95 -5.23 6.93
C LEU A 74 2.78 -4.49 7.60
N VAL A 75 2.43 -4.91 8.81
CA VAL A 75 1.31 -4.34 9.56
C VAL A 75 1.77 -3.86 10.93
N ILE A 76 1.54 -2.57 11.22
CA ILE A 76 1.73 -1.99 12.55
C ILE A 76 0.41 -1.37 13.02
N SER A 77 0.05 -1.60 14.28
CA SER A 77 -0.99 -0.82 14.95
C SER A 77 -0.39 0.00 16.10
N PHE A 78 -0.86 1.24 16.21
CA PHE A 78 -0.47 2.16 17.27
C PHE A 78 -1.61 2.33 18.26
N GLN A 79 -1.30 2.36 19.55
CA GLN A 79 -2.23 2.77 20.58
C GLN A 79 -2.14 4.28 20.74
N ILE A 80 -3.18 4.98 20.29
CA ILE A 80 -3.26 6.43 20.34
C ILE A 80 -4.45 6.82 21.21
N SER A 81 -4.23 7.68 22.20
CA SER A 81 -5.30 8.32 22.95
C SER A 81 -5.74 9.58 22.20
N ILE A 82 -6.85 9.48 21.47
CA ILE A 82 -7.43 10.62 20.75
C ILE A 82 -8.63 11.11 21.55
N LYS A 83 -8.66 12.40 21.92
CA LYS A 83 -9.88 13.03 22.43
C LYS A 83 -10.91 13.00 21.29
N LYS A 84 -12.04 12.33 21.50
CA LYS A 84 -13.11 12.27 20.48
C LYS A 84 -13.62 13.67 20.21
N HIS A 85 -13.36 14.18 19.01
CA HIS A 85 -14.06 15.34 18.47
C HIS A 85 -15.25 14.84 17.65
N ASN A 86 -16.43 15.44 17.84
CA ASN A 86 -17.57 15.20 16.96
C ASN A 86 -17.25 15.78 15.58
N THR A 87 -16.66 14.96 14.74
CA THR A 87 -16.32 15.30 13.35
C THR A 87 -17.38 14.69 12.45
N CYS A 88 -18.07 15.54 11.70
CA CYS A 88 -18.88 15.08 10.58
C CYS A 88 -17.93 14.75 9.44
N VAL A 89 -17.82 13.48 9.09
CA VAL A 89 -16.98 13.01 7.98
C VAL A 89 -17.91 12.61 6.84
N LYS A 90 -17.71 13.18 5.65
CA LYS A 90 -18.35 12.69 4.43
C LYS A 90 -17.65 11.40 4.01
N ILE A 91 -18.40 10.32 3.95
CA ILE A 91 -17.91 9.01 3.50
C ILE A 91 -18.69 8.59 2.26
N ARG A 92 -18.01 7.89 1.34
CA ARG A 92 -18.70 7.24 0.21
C ARG A 92 -19.47 6.03 0.73
N SER A 93 -20.73 5.91 0.32
CA SER A 93 -21.54 4.74 0.69
C SER A 93 -21.23 3.55 -0.21
N PHE A 94 -20.59 2.52 0.32
CA PHE A 94 -20.36 1.24 -0.36
C PHE A 94 -21.56 0.29 -0.22
N SER A 95 -22.77 0.83 -0.34
CA SER A 95 -24.01 0.04 -0.24
C SER A 95 -24.10 -1.01 -1.36
N ARG A 96 -24.89 -2.07 -1.13
CA ARG A 96 -25.17 -3.09 -2.15
C ARG A 96 -25.66 -2.48 -3.46
N LYS A 97 -26.52 -1.44 -3.38
CA LYS A 97 -27.03 -0.72 -4.55
C LYS A 97 -25.89 -0.08 -5.35
N ASN A 98 -25.05 0.72 -4.70
CA ASN A 98 -23.93 1.41 -5.36
C ASN A 98 -22.93 0.42 -5.97
N THR A 99 -22.66 -0.68 -5.26
CA THR A 99 -21.82 -1.77 -5.77
C THR A 99 -22.43 -2.44 -7.00
N LEU A 100 -23.75 -2.63 -7.06
CA LEU A 100 -24.42 -3.16 -8.25
C LEU A 100 -24.35 -2.19 -9.42
N THR A 101 -24.62 -0.90 -9.18
CA THR A 101 -24.48 0.15 -10.20
C THR A 101 -23.08 0.20 -10.78
N PHE A 102 -22.03 0.12 -9.95
CA PHE A 102 -20.65 0.07 -10.41
C PHE A 102 -20.37 -1.16 -11.29
N LYS A 103 -20.84 -2.34 -10.87
CA LYS A 103 -20.67 -3.59 -11.63
C LYS A 103 -21.39 -3.55 -12.97
N GLU A 104 -22.61 -3.02 -13.01
CA GLU A 104 -23.37 -2.88 -14.25
C GLU A 104 -22.71 -1.89 -15.20
N GLY A 105 -22.25 -0.73 -14.69
CA GLY A 105 -21.51 0.25 -15.49
C GLY A 105 -20.28 -0.36 -16.18
N ILE A 106 -19.46 -1.09 -15.42
CA ILE A 106 -18.29 -1.81 -15.97
C ILE A 106 -18.70 -2.92 -16.95
N ARG A 107 -19.76 -3.67 -16.64
CA ARG A 107 -20.23 -4.80 -17.46
C ARG A 107 -20.66 -4.36 -18.86
N PHE A 108 -21.24 -3.17 -18.98
CA PHE A 108 -21.75 -2.63 -20.24
C PHE A 108 -20.81 -1.59 -20.88
N GLU A 109 -19.63 -1.38 -20.32
CA GLU A 109 -18.64 -0.45 -20.84
C GLU A 109 -18.03 -0.94 -22.17
N ASP A 110 -17.82 -0.01 -23.10
CA ASP A 110 -17.07 -0.28 -24.32
C ASP A 110 -15.56 -0.10 -24.07
N TRP A 111 -14.83 -1.21 -24.15
CA TRP A 111 -13.38 -1.25 -23.93
C TRP A 111 -12.55 -0.96 -25.18
N THR A 112 -13.18 -0.65 -26.31
CA THR A 112 -12.49 -0.37 -27.57
C THR A 112 -11.43 0.72 -27.40
N ASN A 113 -11.71 1.77 -26.63
CA ASN A 113 -10.75 2.85 -26.36
C ASN A 113 -9.49 2.38 -25.60
N VAL A 114 -9.57 1.30 -24.82
CA VAL A 114 -8.39 0.72 -24.16
C VAL A 114 -7.56 -0.07 -25.17
N PHE A 115 -8.20 -0.82 -26.07
CA PHE A 115 -7.51 -1.66 -27.05
C PHE A 115 -7.09 -0.93 -28.34
N ALA A 116 -7.54 0.32 -28.53
CA ALA A 116 -7.26 1.10 -29.74
C ALA A 116 -5.84 1.70 -29.80
N THR A 117 -5.05 1.60 -28.74
CA THR A 117 -3.69 2.18 -28.65
C THR A 117 -2.66 1.09 -28.37
N ASP A 118 -1.52 1.07 -29.05
CA ASP A 118 -0.45 0.09 -28.81
C ASP A 118 0.48 0.45 -27.64
N ASP A 119 0.41 1.69 -27.14
CA ASP A 119 1.21 2.13 -25.99
C ASP A 119 0.60 1.65 -24.67
N VAL A 120 1.32 0.77 -23.96
CA VAL A 120 0.86 0.17 -22.69
C VAL A 120 0.54 1.23 -21.63
N SER A 121 1.31 2.31 -21.57
CA SER A 121 1.06 3.40 -20.62
C SER A 121 -0.29 4.07 -20.90
N GLN A 122 -0.60 4.32 -22.17
CA GLN A 122 -1.86 4.89 -22.62
C GLN A 122 -3.03 3.92 -22.41
N GLN A 123 -2.84 2.62 -22.65
CA GLN A 123 -3.86 1.60 -22.36
C GLN A 123 -4.22 1.60 -20.87
N MET A 124 -3.22 1.58 -19.99
CA MET A 124 -3.42 1.62 -18.54
C MET A 124 -4.11 2.92 -18.09
N PHE A 125 -3.71 4.06 -18.66
CA PHE A 125 -4.36 5.34 -18.40
C PHE A 125 -5.85 5.30 -18.79
N ASN A 126 -6.17 4.79 -19.99
CA ASN A 126 -7.56 4.69 -20.47
C ASN A 126 -8.39 3.76 -19.59
N PHE A 127 -7.84 2.59 -19.23
CA PHE A 127 -8.48 1.64 -18.32
C PHE A 127 -8.78 2.27 -16.96
N SER A 128 -7.76 2.86 -16.31
CA SER A 128 -7.93 3.49 -15.00
C SER A 128 -8.95 4.62 -15.05
N LYS A 129 -8.90 5.47 -16.08
CA LYS A 129 -9.84 6.57 -16.28
C LYS A 129 -11.29 6.06 -16.33
N THR A 130 -11.55 5.02 -17.10
CA THR A 130 -12.88 4.42 -17.22
C THR A 130 -13.35 3.80 -15.90
N ILE A 131 -12.49 3.07 -15.20
CA ILE A 131 -12.82 2.52 -13.87
C ILE A 131 -13.14 3.63 -12.86
N TYR A 132 -12.33 4.68 -12.80
CA TYR A 132 -12.56 5.80 -11.89
C TYR A 132 -13.87 6.54 -12.21
N HIS A 133 -14.19 6.71 -13.49
CA HIS A 133 -15.47 7.30 -13.91
C HIS A 133 -16.67 6.52 -13.33
N HIS A 134 -16.71 5.20 -13.51
CA HIS A 134 -17.77 4.36 -12.97
C HIS A 134 -17.78 4.35 -11.44
N PHE A 135 -16.61 4.35 -10.82
CA PHE A 135 -16.45 4.39 -9.38
C PHE A 135 -17.03 5.69 -8.79
N ASP A 136 -16.67 6.83 -9.36
CA ASP A 136 -17.16 8.13 -8.90
C ASP A 136 -18.65 8.34 -9.14
N ALA A 137 -19.16 7.85 -10.27
CA ALA A 137 -20.59 7.88 -10.56
C ALA A 137 -21.40 7.08 -9.54
N SER A 138 -20.88 5.92 -9.13
CA SER A 138 -21.56 4.95 -8.26
C SER A 138 -21.41 5.24 -6.77
N PHE A 139 -20.25 5.71 -6.33
CA PHE A 139 -19.90 5.87 -4.93
C PHE A 139 -19.73 7.35 -4.57
N ARG A 140 -20.77 8.17 -4.68
CA ARG A 140 -20.68 9.62 -4.42
C ARG A 140 -20.42 9.94 -2.93
N PHE A 141 -19.76 11.07 -2.70
CA PHE A 141 -19.59 11.68 -1.36
C PHE A 141 -20.83 12.42 -0.88
#